data_AF-A0A0F3L0R7-F1
#
_entry.id   AF-A0A0F3L0R7-F1
#
_cell.length_a   1.000
_cell.length_b   1.000
_cell.length_c   1.000
_cell.angle_alpha   90.00
_cell.angle_beta   90.00
_cell.angle_gamma   90.00
#
_symmetry.space_group_name_H-M   'P 1'
#
loop_
_entity.id
_entity.type
_entity.pdbx_description
1 polymer ?
#
loop_
_entity_poly.entity_id
_entity_poly.type
_entity_poly.pdbx_seq_one_letter_code
_entity_poly.pdbx_strand_id
1 'polypeptide(L)'
;MKNFVGKALLIGLFVSSGSVDAKGHINAQLERDAERSSTALILSVSNDGDAPIAMLRQQIPMVLINGKNLPSNLFRIRSANDISGGEVPYSGLLSRIVNTQEADYVVLAPGEVVRVNYDPAYDYQLEPSRTYKINYFASGAVHPSDRLGRPRATVLPVGDQELIESNVVEFSTPADFVRPRAFHARFPNRPGFDNENGESEALFQALLAAENIMAIAMNQYEAGEPPLFFRPNTFSVNGGNYTWWFNAYQPEDEGYIRGTLKGLRRRIDRQSFGTNPVRSVEFVNGRGTPSCTASPGTAAVAHTGSVVGQNTYEILICPDVFFGFPQYPDGIVAASQGGMLLHEMSHFADLPSDANGWLFGTVDVAPISNYTREGAHGLAARSRADAMRNAANYEFYAENKPAH
;
A
#
# COMPACT_ATOMS: atom_id res chain seq x y z
N MET A 1 -47.85 46.20 -68.61
CA MET A 1 -46.91 46.73 -67.61
C MET A 1 -47.57 46.70 -66.24
N LYS A 2 -46.79 46.35 -65.21
CA LYS A 2 -47.04 46.40 -63.77
C LYS A 2 -47.68 45.15 -63.13
N ASN A 3 -46.77 44.27 -62.71
CA ASN A 3 -46.96 43.08 -61.89
C ASN A 3 -47.30 43.44 -60.44
N PHE A 4 -48.19 42.63 -59.86
CA PHE A 4 -48.53 42.57 -58.44
C PHE A 4 -47.35 41.98 -57.64
N VAL A 5 -46.96 42.65 -56.55
CA VAL A 5 -45.98 42.15 -55.57
C VAL A 5 -46.75 41.60 -54.38
N GLY A 6 -46.76 40.27 -54.22
CA GLY A 6 -47.25 39.59 -53.03
C GLY A 6 -46.13 39.46 -51.99
N LYS A 7 -46.32 40.02 -50.79
CA LYS A 7 -45.47 39.78 -49.63
C LYS A 7 -45.93 38.50 -48.93
N ALA A 8 -45.11 37.45 -48.99
CA ALA A 8 -45.29 36.24 -48.18
C ALA A 8 -44.73 36.48 -46.78
N LEU A 9 -45.58 36.32 -45.76
CA LEU A 9 -45.24 36.39 -44.35
C LEU A 9 -44.75 35.00 -43.91
N LEU A 10 -43.44 34.85 -43.67
CA LEU A 10 -42.87 33.63 -43.08
C LEU A 10 -43.15 33.63 -41.57
N ILE A 11 -44.01 32.71 -41.13
CA ILE A 11 -44.20 32.38 -39.71
C ILE A 11 -43.10 31.38 -39.33
N GLY A 12 -42.08 31.85 -38.61
CA GLY A 12 -41.03 30.99 -38.05
C GLY A 12 -41.58 30.20 -36.86
N LEU A 13 -41.73 28.89 -37.01
CA LEU A 13 -41.90 27.98 -35.88
C LEU A 13 -40.62 27.99 -35.03
N PHE A 14 -40.69 28.57 -33.83
CA PHE A 14 -39.72 28.30 -32.78
C PHE A 14 -39.98 26.89 -32.26
N VAL A 15 -39.23 25.92 -32.77
CA VAL A 15 -39.12 24.61 -32.13
C VAL A 15 -38.32 24.85 -30.85
N SER A 16 -38.99 24.81 -29.70
CA SER A 16 -38.32 24.70 -28.41
C SER A 16 -37.57 23.37 -28.42
N SER A 17 -36.28 23.41 -28.74
CA SER A 17 -35.34 22.34 -28.45
C SER A 17 -35.45 22.07 -26.95
N GLY A 18 -36.16 21.00 -26.59
CA GLY A 18 -36.18 20.52 -25.22
C GLY A 18 -34.72 20.41 -24.77
N SER A 19 -34.40 21.02 -23.64
CA SER A 19 -33.12 20.86 -22.99
C SER A 19 -32.89 19.36 -22.83
N VAL A 20 -32.09 18.78 -23.72
CA VAL A 20 -31.49 17.49 -23.47
C VAL A 20 -30.61 17.78 -22.27
N ASP A 21 -31.00 17.28 -21.09
CA ASP A 21 -30.20 17.45 -19.89
C ASP A 21 -28.79 16.96 -20.23
N ALA A 22 -27.84 17.90 -20.23
CA ALA A 22 -26.45 17.57 -20.45
C ALA A 22 -26.03 16.61 -19.34
N LYS A 23 -25.58 15.42 -19.72
CA LYS A 23 -25.19 14.35 -18.79
C LYS A 23 -23.75 13.99 -19.06
N GLY A 24 -22.95 14.02 -18.01
CA GLY A 24 -21.62 13.43 -18.06
C GLY A 24 -21.74 11.92 -18.29
N HIS A 25 -20.83 11.37 -19.09
CA HIS A 25 -20.80 9.96 -19.43
C HIS A 25 -19.34 9.52 -19.47
N ILE A 26 -19.03 8.44 -18.77
CA ILE A 26 -17.71 7.85 -18.69
C ILE A 26 -17.62 6.71 -19.69
N ASN A 27 -16.58 6.76 -20.49
CA ASN A 27 -16.13 5.66 -21.34
C ASN A 27 -14.76 5.17 -20.86
N ALA A 28 -14.54 3.85 -20.91
CA ALA A 28 -13.26 3.23 -20.54
C ALA A 28 -12.73 2.39 -21.70
N GLN A 29 -11.42 2.50 -21.96
CA GLN A 29 -10.74 1.77 -23.01
C GLN A 29 -9.45 1.18 -22.46
N LEU A 30 -9.21 -0.10 -22.78
CA LEU A 30 -7.96 -0.80 -22.51
C LEU A 30 -7.20 -1.09 -23.79
N GLU A 31 -5.89 -0.89 -23.70
CA GLU A 31 -4.91 -1.20 -24.74
C GLU A 31 -3.71 -1.92 -24.11
N ARG A 32 -2.94 -2.67 -24.91
CA ARG A 32 -1.69 -3.27 -24.41
C ARG A 32 -0.53 -2.31 -24.57
N ASP A 33 0.34 -2.28 -23.57
CA ASP A 33 1.64 -1.64 -23.60
C ASP A 33 2.76 -2.70 -23.70
N ALA A 34 2.79 -3.40 -24.84
CA ALA A 34 3.71 -4.52 -25.03
C ALA A 34 5.20 -4.12 -25.05
N GLU A 35 5.50 -2.82 -25.22
CA GLU A 35 6.85 -2.29 -25.14
C GLU A 35 7.38 -2.28 -23.70
N ARG A 36 6.48 -2.12 -22.72
CA ARG A 36 6.83 -2.06 -21.30
C ARG A 36 6.95 -3.42 -20.65
N SER A 37 5.99 -4.32 -20.90
CA SER A 37 6.06 -5.72 -20.49
C SER A 37 5.06 -6.57 -21.28
N SER A 38 5.17 -7.90 -21.18
CA SER A 38 4.21 -8.82 -21.82
C SER A 38 2.79 -8.73 -21.25
N THR A 39 2.64 -8.13 -20.06
CA THR A 39 1.37 -8.04 -19.32
C THR A 39 0.88 -6.59 -19.19
N ALA A 40 1.73 -5.58 -19.46
CA ALA A 40 1.39 -4.17 -19.28
C ALA A 40 0.24 -3.69 -20.18
N LEU A 41 -0.54 -2.78 -19.62
CA LEU A 41 -1.77 -2.23 -20.17
C LEU A 41 -1.78 -0.71 -20.02
N ILE A 42 -2.54 -0.05 -20.90
CA ILE A 42 -2.92 1.35 -20.78
C ILE A 42 -4.43 1.40 -20.60
N LEU A 43 -4.88 1.87 -19.44
CA LEU A 43 -6.27 2.21 -19.18
C LEU A 43 -6.48 3.69 -19.50
N SER A 44 -7.41 3.97 -20.41
CA SER A 44 -7.92 5.31 -20.68
C SER A 44 -9.36 5.41 -20.15
N VAL A 45 -9.61 6.35 -19.24
CA VAL A 45 -10.96 6.69 -18.76
C VAL A 45 -11.26 8.11 -19.20
N SER A 46 -12.34 8.30 -19.95
CA SER A 46 -12.70 9.60 -20.52
C SER A 46 -14.13 9.97 -20.20
N ASN A 47 -14.40 11.27 -20.02
CA ASN A 47 -15.76 11.79 -20.06
C ASN A 47 -16.12 12.15 -21.52
N ASP A 48 -16.91 11.34 -22.19
CA ASP A 48 -17.41 11.59 -23.56
C ASP A 48 -18.84 12.18 -23.57
N GLY A 49 -19.39 12.48 -22.40
CA GLY A 49 -20.60 13.27 -22.23
C GLY A 49 -20.38 14.77 -22.44
N ASP A 50 -21.46 15.55 -22.30
CA ASP A 50 -21.48 17.00 -22.53
C ASP A 50 -21.53 17.82 -21.22
N ALA A 51 -21.54 17.16 -20.07
CA ALA A 51 -21.41 17.79 -18.75
C ALA A 51 -20.26 17.16 -17.93
N PRO A 52 -19.68 17.89 -16.95
CA PRO A 52 -18.71 17.32 -16.03
C PRO A 52 -19.29 16.13 -15.25
N ILE A 53 -18.43 15.19 -14.85
CA ILE A 53 -18.81 14.04 -14.04
C ILE A 53 -17.80 13.76 -12.93
N ALA A 54 -18.29 13.48 -11.73
CA ALA A 54 -17.46 13.12 -10.58
C ALA A 54 -17.38 11.59 -10.43
N MET A 55 -16.17 11.07 -10.23
CA MET A 55 -15.91 9.66 -9.93
C MET A 55 -15.03 9.53 -8.69
N LEU A 56 -15.22 8.46 -7.94
CA LEU A 56 -14.38 8.16 -6.77
C LEU A 56 -12.96 7.82 -7.24
N ARG A 57 -11.93 8.42 -6.63
CA ARG A 57 -10.53 8.23 -7.04
C ARG A 57 -10.06 6.78 -6.97
N GLN A 58 -10.66 5.94 -6.14
CA GLN A 58 -10.29 4.52 -6.03
C GLN A 58 -10.95 3.64 -7.10
N GLN A 59 -11.80 4.24 -7.95
CA GLN A 59 -12.40 3.59 -9.10
C GLN A 59 -11.69 3.94 -10.39
N ILE A 60 -11.09 5.13 -10.49
CA ILE A 60 -10.19 5.50 -11.58
C ILE A 60 -8.76 5.47 -11.02
N PRO A 61 -7.89 4.51 -11.38
CA PRO A 61 -6.56 4.37 -10.79
C PRO A 61 -5.57 5.46 -11.25
N MET A 62 -5.93 6.74 -11.10
CA MET A 62 -5.16 7.92 -11.54
C MET A 62 -3.71 7.90 -11.05
N VAL A 63 -3.53 7.36 -9.84
CA VAL A 63 -2.22 7.12 -9.25
C VAL A 63 -2.21 5.68 -8.79
N LEU A 64 -1.28 4.91 -9.34
CA LEU A 64 -0.97 3.59 -8.80
C LEU A 64 -0.21 3.75 -7.50
N ILE A 65 -0.52 2.87 -6.56
CA ILE A 65 0.25 2.66 -5.35
C ILE A 65 1.71 2.37 -5.74
N ASN A 66 2.66 3.15 -5.23
CA ASN A 66 4.08 3.08 -5.61
C ASN A 66 4.35 3.09 -7.12
N GLY A 67 3.42 3.66 -7.90
CA GLY A 67 3.49 3.62 -9.36
C GLY A 67 3.28 2.23 -9.99
N LYS A 68 2.79 1.23 -9.23
CA LYS A 68 2.67 -0.17 -9.68
C LYS A 68 1.35 -0.85 -9.33
N ASN A 69 0.86 -0.73 -8.10
CA ASN A 69 -0.28 -1.50 -7.60
C ASN A 69 -1.60 -0.73 -7.67
N LEU A 70 -2.71 -1.45 -7.72
CA LEU A 70 -4.05 -0.87 -7.65
C LEU A 70 -4.52 -0.68 -6.20
N PRO A 71 -5.33 0.38 -5.94
CA PRO A 71 -5.97 0.57 -4.64
C PRO A 71 -7.18 -0.36 -4.40
N SER A 72 -7.68 -1.03 -5.46
CA SER A 72 -8.84 -1.90 -5.41
C SER A 72 -8.83 -2.90 -6.59
N ASN A 73 -9.68 -3.93 -6.52
CA ASN A 73 -9.87 -4.90 -7.60
C ASN A 73 -10.73 -4.32 -8.73
N LEU A 74 -10.10 -3.69 -9.71
CA LEU A 74 -10.75 -2.99 -10.82
C LEU A 74 -10.75 -3.75 -12.16
N PHE A 75 -10.17 -4.96 -12.19
CA PHE A 75 -10.08 -5.75 -13.41
C PHE A 75 -10.61 -7.16 -13.20
N ARG A 76 -11.37 -7.66 -14.18
CA ARG A 76 -11.71 -9.08 -14.27
C ARG A 76 -10.72 -9.71 -15.23
N ILE A 77 -9.98 -10.70 -14.75
CA ILE A 77 -9.04 -11.46 -15.56
C ILE A 77 -9.50 -12.91 -15.60
N ARG A 78 -9.59 -13.48 -16.79
CA ARG A 78 -9.94 -14.89 -17.00
C ARG A 78 -8.95 -15.53 -17.95
N SER A 79 -8.66 -16.82 -17.76
CA SER A 79 -7.87 -17.58 -18.73
C SER A 79 -8.62 -17.61 -20.07
N ALA A 80 -7.94 -17.26 -21.17
CA ALA A 80 -8.54 -17.20 -22.50
C ALA A 80 -9.00 -18.58 -23.00
N ASN A 81 -8.34 -19.64 -22.54
CA ASN A 81 -8.56 -21.03 -22.97
C ASN A 81 -9.48 -21.83 -22.05
N ASP A 82 -9.87 -21.26 -20.90
CA ASP A 82 -10.70 -21.97 -19.93
C ASP A 82 -12.13 -21.42 -19.97
N ILE A 83 -13.02 -22.14 -20.66
CA ILE A 83 -14.44 -21.80 -20.78
C ILE A 83 -15.15 -21.89 -19.43
N SER A 84 -14.65 -22.77 -18.53
CA SER A 84 -15.11 -22.86 -17.14
C SER A 84 -14.34 -21.94 -16.19
N GLY A 85 -13.34 -21.22 -16.70
CA GLY A 85 -12.27 -20.62 -15.93
C GLY A 85 -12.77 -19.61 -14.93
N GLY A 86 -12.54 -19.92 -13.66
CA GLY A 86 -12.66 -18.95 -12.58
C GLY A 86 -11.83 -17.71 -12.87
N GLU A 87 -12.24 -16.58 -12.29
CA GLU A 87 -11.45 -15.36 -12.37
C GLU A 87 -10.08 -15.56 -11.70
N VAL A 88 -9.03 -15.02 -12.32
CA VAL A 88 -7.69 -15.05 -11.74
C VAL A 88 -7.75 -14.33 -10.40
N PRO A 89 -7.29 -14.95 -9.30
CA PRO A 89 -7.37 -14.35 -7.99
C PRO A 89 -6.64 -13.00 -7.94
N TYR A 90 -7.34 -12.01 -7.40
CA TYR A 90 -6.73 -10.74 -7.01
C TYR A 90 -5.90 -10.93 -5.75
N SER A 91 -4.66 -10.49 -5.83
CA SER A 91 -3.64 -10.48 -4.77
C SER A 91 -3.28 -9.06 -4.31
N GLY A 92 -3.73 -8.01 -5.01
CA GLY A 92 -3.40 -6.63 -4.64
C GLY A 92 -4.14 -6.13 -3.39
N LEU A 93 -4.05 -4.82 -3.17
CA LEU A 93 -4.71 -4.14 -2.05
C LEU A 93 -6.24 -4.11 -2.23
N LEU A 94 -6.96 -4.43 -1.16
CA LEU A 94 -8.40 -4.16 -1.04
C LEU A 94 -8.61 -3.09 0.02
N SER A 95 -8.73 -1.83 -0.40
CA SER A 95 -9.19 -0.77 0.50
C SER A 95 -10.71 -0.81 0.58
N ARG A 96 -11.24 -0.87 1.80
CA ARG A 96 -12.63 -0.50 2.06
C ARG A 96 -12.64 0.96 2.46
N ILE A 97 -13.43 1.76 1.77
CA ILE A 97 -13.63 3.16 2.13
C ILE A 97 -15.01 3.24 2.75
N VAL A 98 -15.07 3.69 4.01
CA VAL A 98 -16.32 4.17 4.60
C VAL A 98 -16.25 5.69 4.67
N ASN A 99 -17.40 6.36 4.50
CA ASN A 99 -17.50 7.83 4.58
C ASN A 99 -16.69 8.59 3.51
N THR A 100 -17.06 8.39 2.24
CA THR A 100 -16.49 9.14 1.12
C THR A 100 -16.89 10.61 1.17
N GLN A 101 -15.91 11.51 1.14
CA GLN A 101 -16.08 12.97 1.10
C GLN A 101 -15.83 13.51 -0.30
N GLU A 102 -16.22 14.77 -0.57
CA GLU A 102 -16.05 15.37 -1.90
C GLU A 102 -14.58 15.45 -2.35
N ALA A 103 -13.64 15.52 -1.41
CA ALA A 103 -12.19 15.51 -1.68
C ALA A 103 -11.67 14.17 -2.23
N ASP A 104 -12.42 13.07 -2.03
CA ASP A 104 -12.06 11.72 -2.50
C ASP A 104 -12.43 11.51 -3.97
N TYR A 105 -13.04 12.51 -4.61
CA TYR A 105 -13.49 12.43 -6.00
C TYR A 105 -12.50 13.12 -6.94
N VAL A 106 -12.56 12.71 -8.20
CA VAL A 106 -12.04 13.45 -9.34
C VAL A 106 -13.21 13.87 -10.21
N VAL A 107 -13.21 15.12 -10.66
CA VAL A 107 -14.19 15.63 -11.62
C VAL A 107 -13.54 15.66 -12.99
N LEU A 108 -14.13 14.96 -13.96
CA LEU A 108 -13.69 14.96 -15.34
C LEU A 108 -14.57 15.92 -16.15
N ALA A 109 -13.95 16.93 -16.76
CA ALA A 109 -14.62 17.82 -17.70
C ALA A 109 -15.02 17.08 -19.00
N PRO A 110 -15.99 17.59 -19.79
CA PRO A 110 -16.30 17.05 -21.10
C PRO A 110 -15.05 16.95 -21.98
N GLY A 111 -14.78 15.76 -22.53
CA GLY A 111 -13.62 15.44 -23.34
C GLY A 111 -12.31 15.19 -22.56
N GLU A 112 -12.31 15.31 -21.23
CA GLU A 112 -11.13 15.00 -20.41
C GLU A 112 -10.84 13.50 -20.39
N VAL A 113 -9.55 13.15 -20.47
CA VAL A 113 -9.07 11.77 -20.49
C VAL A 113 -7.98 11.57 -19.45
N VAL A 114 -8.18 10.58 -18.58
CA VAL A 114 -7.16 10.07 -17.66
C VAL A 114 -6.53 8.82 -18.29
N ARG A 115 -5.20 8.75 -18.28
CA ARG A 115 -4.45 7.58 -18.75
C ARG A 115 -3.56 7.01 -17.65
N VAL A 116 -3.61 5.70 -17.50
CA VAL A 116 -2.87 4.96 -16.47
C VAL A 116 -2.18 3.78 -17.11
N ASN A 117 -0.86 3.72 -16.97
CA ASN A 117 -0.07 2.55 -17.36
C ASN A 117 -0.03 1.59 -16.18
N TYR A 118 -0.55 0.38 -16.36
CA TYR A 118 -0.73 -0.60 -15.29
C TYR A 118 -0.27 -1.98 -15.75
N ASP A 119 0.35 -2.74 -14.85
CA ASP A 119 0.74 -4.12 -15.12
C ASP A 119 0.04 -5.08 -14.14
N PRO A 120 -0.91 -5.91 -14.61
CA PRO A 120 -1.67 -6.84 -13.78
C PRO A 120 -0.81 -7.91 -13.09
N ALA A 121 0.44 -8.09 -13.50
CA ALA A 121 1.35 -9.01 -12.82
C ALA A 121 1.65 -8.60 -11.37
N TYR A 122 1.44 -7.33 -11.00
CA TYR A 122 1.64 -6.86 -9.63
C TYR A 122 0.49 -7.20 -8.67
N ASP A 123 -0.75 -7.29 -9.17
CA ASP A 123 -1.92 -7.46 -8.31
C ASP A 123 -2.74 -8.71 -8.61
N TYR A 124 -2.42 -9.50 -9.64
CA TYR A 124 -3.15 -10.73 -9.98
C TYR A 124 -2.23 -11.96 -10.02
N GLN A 125 -2.78 -13.11 -9.63
CA GLN A 125 -2.05 -14.38 -9.58
C GLN A 125 -1.93 -15.03 -10.97
N LEU A 126 -1.19 -14.37 -11.87
CA LEU A 126 -0.90 -14.88 -13.21
C LEU A 126 0.10 -16.06 -13.14
N GLU A 127 -0.05 -17.01 -14.05
CA GLU A 127 0.80 -18.19 -14.21
C GLU A 127 1.62 -18.08 -15.51
N PRO A 128 2.83 -18.66 -15.58
CA PRO A 128 3.61 -18.70 -16.82
C PRO A 128 2.93 -19.46 -17.96
N SER A 129 3.27 -19.11 -19.20
CA SER A 129 2.73 -19.76 -20.42
C SER A 129 1.20 -19.78 -20.54
N ARG A 130 0.50 -18.81 -19.94
CA ARG A 130 -0.94 -18.66 -20.07
C ARG A 130 -1.30 -17.43 -20.91
N THR A 131 -2.48 -17.52 -21.53
CA THR A 131 -3.14 -16.39 -22.19
C THR A 131 -4.37 -16.00 -21.40
N TYR A 132 -4.56 -14.71 -21.19
CA TYR A 132 -5.60 -14.13 -20.36
C TYR A 132 -6.40 -13.11 -21.14
N LYS A 133 -7.70 -13.03 -20.84
CA LYS A 133 -8.60 -11.94 -21.22
C LYS A 133 -8.82 -11.06 -20.00
N ILE A 134 -8.68 -9.76 -20.19
CA ILE A 134 -8.84 -8.76 -19.14
C ILE A 134 -9.78 -7.66 -19.60
N ASN A 135 -10.66 -7.21 -18.70
CA ASN A 135 -11.38 -5.95 -18.85
C ASN A 135 -11.40 -5.19 -17.52
N TYR A 136 -11.45 -3.87 -17.63
CA TYR A 136 -11.66 -2.97 -16.51
C TYR A 136 -13.16 -2.90 -16.19
N PHE A 137 -13.49 -2.82 -14.90
CA PHE A 137 -14.84 -2.58 -14.43
C PHE A 137 -14.82 -1.71 -13.16
N ALA A 138 -15.72 -0.75 -13.08
CA ALA A 138 -15.90 0.09 -11.91
C ALA A 138 -17.36 0.53 -11.77
N SER A 139 -17.78 0.92 -10.56
CA SER A 139 -19.07 1.56 -10.39
C SER A 139 -18.95 3.06 -10.68
N GLY A 140 -19.86 3.65 -11.47
CA GLY A 140 -19.78 5.08 -11.81
C GLY A 140 -20.58 5.99 -10.87
N ALA A 141 -21.67 5.47 -10.29
CA ALA A 141 -22.63 6.25 -9.49
C ALA A 141 -22.37 6.14 -7.98
N VAL A 142 -21.12 6.34 -7.53
CA VAL A 142 -20.79 6.31 -6.11
C VAL A 142 -20.98 7.68 -5.49
N HIS A 143 -22.05 7.87 -4.72
CA HIS A 143 -22.29 9.12 -4.00
C HIS A 143 -21.41 9.25 -2.74
N PRO A 144 -21.03 10.49 -2.37
CA PRO A 144 -20.48 10.76 -1.05
C PRO A 144 -21.39 10.19 0.03
N SER A 145 -20.79 9.65 1.09
CA SER A 145 -21.52 8.94 2.14
C SER A 145 -21.19 9.49 3.52
N ASP A 146 -22.11 9.34 4.47
CA ASP A 146 -21.84 9.64 5.88
C ASP A 146 -21.10 8.48 6.58
N ARG A 147 -20.81 8.65 7.88
CA ARG A 147 -20.15 7.63 8.71
C ARG A 147 -20.90 6.30 8.82
N LEU A 148 -22.20 6.26 8.47
CA LEU A 148 -23.01 5.04 8.42
C LEU A 148 -23.13 4.47 6.99
N GLY A 149 -22.41 5.05 6.02
CA GLY A 149 -22.47 4.65 4.61
C GLY A 149 -23.72 5.13 3.88
N ARG A 150 -24.51 6.04 4.47
CA ARG A 150 -25.72 6.57 3.83
C ARG A 150 -25.33 7.66 2.84
N PRO A 151 -25.91 7.68 1.63
CA PRO A 151 -25.65 8.75 0.66
C PRO A 151 -25.94 10.13 1.27
N ARG A 152 -25.06 11.08 1.02
CA ARG A 152 -25.18 12.47 1.44
C ARG A 152 -25.49 13.34 0.23
N ALA A 153 -26.29 14.39 0.41
CA ALA A 153 -26.45 15.42 -0.60
C ALA A 153 -25.08 16.03 -0.94
N THR A 154 -24.77 16.15 -2.22
CA THR A 154 -23.49 16.66 -2.71
C THR A 154 -23.73 17.63 -3.86
N VAL A 155 -22.80 18.57 -4.02
CA VAL A 155 -22.75 19.45 -5.20
C VAL A 155 -21.97 18.82 -6.35
N LEU A 156 -21.33 17.67 -6.13
CA LEU A 156 -20.59 16.96 -7.15
C LEU A 156 -21.53 16.47 -8.26
N PRO A 157 -21.14 16.59 -9.53
CA PRO A 157 -21.91 16.07 -10.65
C PRO A 157 -21.73 14.54 -10.76
N VAL A 158 -22.24 13.79 -9.79
CA VAL A 158 -22.19 12.32 -9.84
C VAL A 158 -23.13 11.85 -10.95
N GLY A 159 -22.61 11.07 -11.90
CA GLY A 159 -23.40 10.53 -13.01
C GLY A 159 -24.37 9.45 -12.58
N ASP A 160 -25.28 9.07 -13.49
CA ASP A 160 -26.25 7.99 -13.30
C ASP A 160 -25.75 6.62 -13.79
N GLN A 161 -24.51 6.54 -14.28
CA GLN A 161 -23.90 5.28 -14.75
C GLN A 161 -23.54 4.37 -13.57
N GLU A 162 -24.31 3.31 -13.35
CA GLU A 162 -24.04 2.36 -12.27
C GLU A 162 -22.75 1.55 -12.47
N LEU A 163 -22.45 1.20 -13.72
CA LEU A 163 -21.34 0.33 -14.12
C LEU A 163 -20.62 0.92 -15.34
N ILE A 164 -19.30 0.95 -15.26
CA ILE A 164 -18.39 1.33 -16.34
C ILE A 164 -17.56 0.09 -16.65
N GLU A 165 -17.53 -0.32 -17.92
CA GLU A 165 -16.70 -1.43 -18.39
C GLU A 165 -15.87 -0.98 -19.59
N SER A 166 -14.65 -1.50 -19.70
CA SER A 166 -13.85 -1.34 -20.92
C SER A 166 -14.11 -2.47 -21.92
N ASN A 167 -13.54 -2.31 -23.12
CA ASN A 167 -13.29 -3.46 -24.00
C ASN A 167 -12.44 -4.55 -23.31
N VAL A 168 -12.51 -5.76 -23.85
CA VAL A 168 -11.66 -6.89 -23.45
C VAL A 168 -10.35 -6.86 -24.24
N VAL A 169 -9.23 -7.04 -23.54
CA VAL A 169 -7.89 -7.17 -24.12
C VAL A 169 -7.33 -8.56 -23.81
N GLU A 170 -6.58 -9.13 -24.74
CA GLU A 170 -5.91 -10.42 -24.55
C GLU A 170 -4.39 -10.24 -24.45
N PHE A 171 -3.77 -10.83 -23.42
CA PHE A 171 -2.32 -10.84 -23.24
C PHE A 171 -1.83 -12.23 -22.83
N SER A 172 -0.54 -12.49 -23.00
CA SER A 172 0.09 -13.77 -22.65
C SER A 172 1.31 -13.55 -21.78
N THR A 173 1.48 -14.41 -20.77
CA THR A 173 2.70 -14.48 -19.98
C THR A 173 3.70 -15.42 -20.68
N PRO A 174 4.99 -15.07 -20.76
CA PRO A 174 6.00 -15.97 -21.31
C PRO A 174 6.27 -17.19 -20.40
N ALA A 175 7.04 -18.16 -20.89
CA ALA A 175 7.34 -19.39 -20.15
C ALA A 175 8.24 -19.16 -18.94
N ASP A 176 9.10 -18.14 -19.00
CA ASP A 176 9.98 -17.68 -17.93
C ASP A 176 9.34 -16.57 -17.07
N PHE A 177 8.02 -16.34 -17.19
CA PHE A 177 7.33 -15.36 -16.39
C PHE A 177 7.53 -15.64 -14.90
N VAL A 178 8.20 -14.72 -14.21
CA VAL A 178 8.28 -14.71 -12.76
C VAL A 178 7.36 -13.61 -12.29
N ARG A 179 6.32 -14.00 -11.55
CA ARG A 179 5.41 -13.02 -10.95
C ARG A 179 6.24 -12.03 -10.12
N PRO A 180 6.10 -10.71 -10.35
CA PRO A 180 6.61 -9.71 -9.42
C PRO A 180 6.14 -10.05 -8.01
N ARG A 181 6.92 -9.69 -6.99
CA ARG A 181 6.44 -9.84 -5.61
C ARG A 181 5.22 -8.93 -5.46
N ALA A 182 4.02 -9.51 -5.41
CA ALA A 182 2.78 -8.79 -5.17
C ALA A 182 2.83 -8.21 -3.76
N PHE A 183 2.21 -7.06 -3.54
CA PHE A 183 2.02 -6.52 -2.21
C PHE A 183 0.62 -6.90 -1.75
N HIS A 184 0.48 -7.60 -0.64
CA HIS A 184 -0.83 -7.80 -0.01
C HIS A 184 -0.78 -7.15 1.36
N ALA A 185 -1.55 -6.10 1.60
CA ALA A 185 -1.89 -5.70 2.97
C ALA A 185 -3.38 -5.94 3.17
N ARG A 186 -3.74 -6.58 4.29
CA ARG A 186 -5.14 -6.62 4.74
C ARG A 186 -5.31 -5.61 5.85
N PHE A 187 -5.97 -4.50 5.54
CA PHE A 187 -6.49 -3.62 6.59
C PHE A 187 -7.73 -4.29 7.21
N PRO A 188 -7.79 -4.47 8.54
CA PRO A 188 -8.97 -5.05 9.14
C PRO A 188 -10.17 -4.13 8.91
N ASN A 189 -11.29 -4.73 8.50
CA ASN A 189 -12.61 -4.08 8.42
C ASN A 189 -13.17 -3.78 9.82
N ARG A 190 -12.44 -3.03 10.66
CA ARG A 190 -12.94 -2.61 11.98
C ARG A 190 -13.47 -1.16 11.88
N PRO A 191 -14.69 -0.88 12.40
CA PRO A 191 -15.20 0.47 12.51
C PRO A 191 -14.19 1.35 13.26
N GLY A 192 -13.74 2.44 12.63
CA GLY A 192 -12.87 3.43 13.27
C GLY A 192 -11.40 3.44 12.82
N PHE A 193 -11.00 2.84 11.70
CA PHE A 193 -9.71 3.19 11.05
C PHE A 193 -9.90 4.17 9.87
N ASP A 194 -11.06 4.12 9.22
CA ASP A 194 -11.41 4.94 8.05
C ASP A 194 -11.97 6.34 8.38
N ASN A 195 -11.56 6.92 9.51
CA ASN A 195 -12.06 8.23 9.93
C ASN A 195 -11.34 9.36 9.17
N GLU A 196 -12.03 9.94 8.20
CA GLU A 196 -12.04 11.36 7.76
C GLU A 196 -10.73 12.06 7.35
N ASN A 197 -9.55 11.52 7.65
CA ASN A 197 -8.25 12.20 7.50
C ASN A 197 -7.26 11.47 6.57
N GLY A 198 -7.69 10.42 5.87
CA GLY A 198 -6.79 9.62 5.01
C GLY A 198 -5.83 8.70 5.78
N GLU A 199 -6.15 8.34 7.03
CA GLU A 199 -5.32 7.49 7.92
C GLU A 199 -5.01 6.12 7.30
N SER A 200 -5.96 5.49 6.59
CA SER A 200 -5.74 4.21 5.89
C SER A 200 -4.72 4.33 4.74
N GLU A 201 -4.76 5.43 3.98
CA GLU A 201 -3.76 5.72 2.94
C GLU A 201 -2.39 6.05 3.58
N ALA A 202 -2.37 6.82 4.66
CA ALA A 202 -1.13 7.16 5.36
C ALA A 202 -0.46 5.91 5.96
N LEU A 203 -1.21 5.02 6.60
CA LEU A 203 -0.71 3.76 7.13
C LEU A 203 -0.20 2.85 6.00
N PHE A 204 -0.88 2.89 4.85
CA PHE A 204 -0.44 2.17 3.68
C PHE A 204 0.91 2.69 3.16
N GLN A 205 1.06 4.01 3.00
CA GLN A 205 2.34 4.64 2.66
C GLN A 205 3.44 4.29 3.68
N ALA A 206 3.09 4.17 4.96
CA ALA A 206 4.02 3.76 6.01
C ALA A 206 4.50 2.32 5.81
N LEU A 207 3.60 1.40 5.44
CA LEU A 207 3.96 0.01 5.19
C LEU A 207 4.87 -0.13 3.96
N LEU A 208 4.66 0.69 2.93
CA LEU A 208 5.57 0.76 1.78
C LEU A 208 6.93 1.33 2.15
N ALA A 209 6.94 2.36 3.00
CA ALA A 209 8.17 2.90 3.55
C ALA A 209 8.93 1.83 4.34
N ALA A 210 8.24 1.07 5.20
CA ALA A 210 8.81 -0.06 5.93
C ALA A 210 9.42 -1.11 4.99
N GLU A 211 8.73 -1.47 3.90
CA GLU A 211 9.26 -2.41 2.90
C GLU A 211 10.53 -1.90 2.24
N ASN A 212 10.54 -0.64 1.78
CA ASN A 212 11.69 -0.05 1.13
C ASN A 212 12.89 0.08 2.09
N ILE A 213 12.64 0.56 3.31
CA ILE A 213 13.62 0.66 4.39
C ILE A 213 14.22 -0.73 4.68
N MET A 214 13.38 -1.75 4.83
CA MET A 214 13.85 -3.12 5.09
C MET A 214 14.61 -3.71 3.90
N ALA A 215 14.21 -3.41 2.66
CA ALA A 215 14.94 -3.85 1.48
C ALA A 215 16.35 -3.26 1.42
N ILE A 216 16.50 -1.97 1.74
CA ILE A 216 17.81 -1.30 1.86
C ILE A 216 18.62 -1.96 2.98
N ALA A 217 18.04 -2.15 4.16
CA ALA A 217 18.71 -2.75 5.31
C ALA A 217 19.18 -4.18 5.05
N MET A 218 18.35 -5.00 4.37
CA MET A 218 18.71 -6.36 3.95
C MET A 218 19.82 -6.33 2.90
N ASN A 219 19.73 -5.45 1.90
CA ASN A 219 20.77 -5.32 0.89
C ASN A 219 22.10 -4.89 1.53
N GLN A 220 22.11 -3.97 2.50
CA GLN A 220 23.32 -3.60 3.22
C GLN A 220 23.89 -4.74 4.05
N TYR A 221 23.00 -5.50 4.70
CA TYR A 221 23.39 -6.67 5.48
C TYR A 221 23.94 -7.81 4.60
N GLU A 222 23.30 -8.10 3.46
CA GLU A 222 23.64 -9.21 2.56
C GLU A 222 24.75 -8.87 1.56
N ALA A 223 24.78 -7.64 1.04
CA ALA A 223 25.83 -7.16 0.13
C ALA A 223 27.14 -6.88 0.87
N GLY A 224 27.10 -6.75 2.20
CA GLY A 224 28.25 -6.51 3.07
C GLY A 224 29.25 -5.55 2.45
N GLU A 225 28.94 -4.24 2.42
CA GLU A 225 29.73 -3.24 1.67
C GLU A 225 31.25 -3.58 1.57
N PRO A 226 31.84 -3.65 0.35
CA PRO A 226 32.74 -4.76 -0.08
C PRO A 226 34.19 -4.30 -0.44
N PRO A 227 35.22 -5.15 -0.66
CA PRO A 227 35.56 -6.47 -0.16
C PRO A 227 36.88 -6.47 0.67
N LEU A 228 36.86 -7.00 1.89
CA LEU A 228 38.00 -7.79 2.40
C LEU A 228 37.44 -8.97 3.18
N PHE A 229 37.22 -10.06 2.43
CA PHE A 229 37.14 -11.45 2.87
C PHE A 229 36.36 -11.75 4.17
N PHE A 230 35.22 -12.41 4.00
CA PHE A 230 34.79 -13.48 4.90
C PHE A 230 35.81 -14.62 4.86
N ARG A 231 36.98 -14.40 5.45
CA ARG A 231 37.89 -15.43 5.92
C ARG A 231 37.85 -15.38 7.45
N PRO A 232 37.89 -16.53 8.15
CA PRO A 232 37.81 -16.57 9.61
C PRO A 232 38.88 -15.76 10.37
N ASN A 233 39.91 -15.23 9.70
CA ASN A 233 41.10 -14.66 10.34
C ASN A 233 41.50 -13.23 9.90
N THR A 234 40.67 -12.47 9.18
CA THR A 234 40.97 -11.05 8.85
C THR A 234 39.72 -10.18 8.89
N PHE A 235 39.29 -9.82 10.10
CA PHE A 235 38.16 -8.93 10.36
C PHE A 235 38.61 -7.46 10.41
N SER A 236 38.06 -6.61 9.55
CA SER A 236 37.93 -5.17 9.83
C SER A 236 36.44 -4.87 9.99
N VAL A 237 35.99 -4.92 11.24
CA VAL A 237 34.60 -4.70 11.68
C VAL A 237 34.21 -3.22 11.68
N ASN A 238 35.05 -2.30 11.22
CA ASN A 238 34.77 -0.85 11.28
C ASN A 238 33.77 -0.38 10.20
N GLY A 239 32.64 -1.07 10.04
CA GLY A 239 31.51 -0.68 9.19
C GLY A 239 30.55 0.20 9.98
N GLY A 240 30.46 1.48 9.60
CA GLY A 240 29.81 2.53 10.39
C GLY A 240 28.40 2.22 10.86
N ASN A 241 27.49 1.77 9.97
CA ASN A 241 26.08 1.61 10.35
C ASN A 241 25.84 0.42 11.31
N TYR A 242 26.39 -0.77 11.03
CA TYR A 242 26.19 -1.94 11.91
C TYR A 242 26.77 -1.70 13.31
N THR A 243 28.03 -1.26 13.38
CA THR A 243 28.70 -1.05 14.67
C THR A 243 28.08 0.08 15.47
N TRP A 244 27.49 1.05 14.81
CA TRP A 244 26.73 2.09 15.47
C TRP A 244 25.50 1.55 16.21
N TRP A 245 24.74 0.63 15.59
CA TRP A 245 23.49 0.13 16.18
C TRP A 245 23.65 -1.15 17.00
N PHE A 246 24.71 -1.93 16.80
CA PHE A 246 24.90 -3.21 17.49
C PHE A 246 26.28 -3.38 18.12
N ASN A 247 27.15 -2.37 18.07
CA ASN A 247 28.55 -2.45 18.53
C ASN A 247 29.39 -3.44 17.70
N ALA A 248 30.61 -3.72 18.13
CA ALA A 248 31.53 -4.65 17.47
C ALA A 248 30.88 -6.01 17.22
N TYR A 249 30.98 -6.48 15.98
CA TYR A 249 30.51 -7.78 15.54
C TYR A 249 31.07 -8.93 16.37
N GLN A 250 30.19 -9.86 16.72
CA GLN A 250 30.51 -11.13 17.37
C GLN A 250 29.85 -12.28 16.58
N PRO A 251 30.61 -13.30 16.13
CA PRO A 251 30.07 -14.41 15.35
C PRO A 251 28.91 -15.17 16.02
N GLU A 252 28.96 -15.31 17.33
CA GLU A 252 27.93 -15.99 18.15
C GLU A 252 26.55 -15.33 18.06
N ASP A 253 26.51 -14.04 17.75
CA ASP A 253 25.31 -13.20 17.68
C ASP A 253 24.74 -13.05 16.26
N GLU A 254 25.51 -13.47 15.25
CA GLU A 254 25.15 -13.32 13.84
C GLU A 254 23.81 -14.00 13.55
N GLY A 255 23.59 -15.18 14.13
CA GLY A 255 22.35 -15.93 14.02
C GLY A 255 21.14 -15.14 14.48
N TYR A 256 21.25 -14.46 15.63
CA TYR A 256 20.17 -13.66 16.22
C TYR A 256 19.80 -12.46 15.35
N ILE A 257 20.78 -11.63 14.99
CA ILE A 257 20.53 -10.41 14.20
C ILE A 257 20.05 -10.76 12.80
N ARG A 258 20.71 -11.71 12.12
CA ARG A 258 20.30 -12.20 10.80
C ARG A 258 18.89 -12.77 10.83
N GLY A 259 18.60 -13.60 11.83
CA GLY A 259 17.30 -14.22 12.00
C GLY A 259 16.21 -13.18 12.20
N THR A 260 16.48 -12.16 13.01
CA THR A 260 15.56 -11.03 13.26
C THR A 260 15.32 -10.21 11.99
N LEU A 261 16.36 -9.79 11.26
CA LEU A 261 16.22 -9.05 10.00
C LEU A 261 15.49 -9.87 8.92
N LYS A 262 15.81 -11.17 8.79
CA LYS A 262 15.08 -12.08 7.90
C LYS A 262 13.65 -12.34 8.37
N GLY A 263 13.38 -12.21 9.67
CA GLY A 263 12.04 -12.28 10.24
C GLY A 263 11.21 -11.07 9.90
N LEU A 264 11.75 -9.87 10.12
CA LEU A 264 11.15 -8.61 9.69
C LEU A 264 10.85 -8.63 8.20
N ARG A 265 11.85 -8.95 7.37
CA ARG A 265 11.65 -9.06 5.92
C ARG A 265 10.56 -10.07 5.58
N ARG A 266 10.54 -11.24 6.23
CA ARG A 266 9.49 -12.24 6.02
C ARG A 266 8.12 -11.78 6.48
N ARG A 267 7.98 -10.97 7.53
CA ARG A 267 6.67 -10.47 8.00
C ARG A 267 6.11 -9.43 7.05
N ILE A 268 6.95 -8.53 6.55
CA ILE A 268 6.61 -7.60 5.47
C ILE A 268 6.27 -8.37 4.19
N ASP A 269 7.08 -9.37 3.81
CA ASP A 269 6.82 -10.19 2.62
C ASP A 269 5.61 -11.15 2.82
N ARG A 270 5.24 -11.54 4.05
CA ARG A 270 4.11 -12.46 4.32
C ARG A 270 2.79 -11.77 4.55
N GLN A 271 2.79 -10.47 4.85
CA GLN A 271 1.64 -9.64 4.48
C GLN A 271 1.24 -9.99 3.05
N SER A 272 2.25 -10.04 2.18
CA SER A 272 2.21 -10.23 0.75
C SER A 272 2.04 -11.65 0.18
N PHE A 273 1.73 -12.70 0.94
CA PHE A 273 1.44 -14.01 0.35
C PHE A 273 0.41 -14.83 1.13
N GLY A 274 -0.84 -14.84 0.66
CA GLY A 274 -2.00 -15.50 1.29
C GLY A 274 -2.12 -17.02 1.14
N THR A 275 -1.05 -17.81 1.33
CA THR A 275 -1.13 -19.28 1.20
C THR A 275 -1.04 -20.08 2.51
N ASN A 276 -0.92 -19.42 3.67
CA ASN A 276 -1.04 -20.09 4.98
C ASN A 276 -2.16 -19.47 5.82
N PRO A 277 -3.01 -20.26 6.51
CA PRO A 277 -4.23 -19.78 7.14
C PRO A 277 -4.06 -18.94 8.42
N VAL A 278 -2.85 -18.55 8.81
CA VAL A 278 -2.61 -17.77 10.02
C VAL A 278 -1.38 -16.89 9.80
N ARG A 279 -1.46 -15.61 10.23
CA ARG A 279 -0.38 -14.61 10.43
C ARG A 279 -0.42 -13.35 9.54
N SER A 280 -1.58 -12.74 9.31
CA SER A 280 -1.62 -11.32 8.92
C SER A 280 -1.32 -10.46 10.15
N VAL A 281 -0.42 -9.48 10.00
CA VAL A 281 -0.37 -8.27 10.83
C VAL A 281 -1.60 -7.43 10.54
N GLU A 282 -2.49 -7.33 11.51
CA GLU A 282 -3.65 -6.44 11.51
C GLU A 282 -3.25 -5.11 12.13
N PHE A 283 -3.60 -4.00 11.49
CA PHE A 283 -3.42 -2.69 12.07
C PHE A 283 -4.72 -2.22 12.70
N VAL A 284 -4.70 -1.87 13.99
CA VAL A 284 -5.92 -1.56 14.75
C VAL A 284 -5.86 -0.17 15.34
N ASN A 285 -6.96 0.58 15.21
CA ASN A 285 -6.98 1.96 15.68
C ASN A 285 -6.96 1.92 17.21
N GLY A 286 -5.86 2.39 17.78
CA GLY A 286 -5.62 2.44 19.21
C GLY A 286 -6.22 3.65 19.91
N ARG A 287 -6.89 4.56 19.19
CA ARG A 287 -7.50 5.76 19.80
C ARG A 287 -8.44 5.35 20.94
N GLY A 288 -8.16 5.88 22.13
CA GLY A 288 -8.94 5.60 23.34
C GLY A 288 -8.67 4.22 23.98
N THR A 289 -7.78 3.41 23.44
CA THR A 289 -7.36 2.16 24.09
C THR A 289 -6.44 2.45 25.28
N PRO A 290 -6.43 1.59 26.32
CA PRO A 290 -5.48 1.73 27.43
C PRO A 290 -4.03 1.82 26.98
N SER A 291 -3.63 1.05 25.96
CA SER A 291 -2.25 1.05 25.44
C SER A 291 -1.83 2.42 24.88
N CYS A 292 -2.70 3.11 24.12
CA CYS A 292 -2.39 4.44 23.59
C CYS A 292 -2.63 5.59 24.57
N THR A 293 -3.34 5.35 25.69
CA THR A 293 -3.66 6.39 26.69
C THR A 293 -2.80 6.32 27.95
N ALA A 294 -2.27 5.14 28.29
CA ALA A 294 -1.45 4.94 29.48
C ALA A 294 -0.05 5.57 29.38
N SER A 295 0.45 5.73 28.16
CA SER A 295 1.78 6.28 27.88
C SER A 295 1.66 7.41 26.84
N PRO A 296 1.52 8.68 27.28
CA PRO A 296 1.53 9.82 26.37
C PRO A 296 2.79 9.81 25.51
N GLY A 297 2.64 9.84 24.18
CA GLY A 297 3.74 9.75 23.23
C GLY A 297 3.98 8.36 22.62
N THR A 298 3.22 7.33 23.01
CA THR A 298 3.23 6.04 22.31
C THR A 298 2.58 6.18 20.93
N ALA A 299 3.28 5.77 19.87
CA ALA A 299 2.78 5.85 18.50
C ALA A 299 2.26 4.52 17.95
N ALA A 300 2.82 3.39 18.38
CA ALA A 300 2.26 2.09 18.07
C ALA A 300 2.58 1.10 19.19
N VAL A 301 1.87 -0.03 19.21
CA VAL A 301 2.13 -1.14 20.13
C VAL A 301 1.85 -2.46 19.43
N ALA A 302 2.84 -3.36 19.41
CA ALA A 302 2.68 -4.72 18.96
C ALA A 302 1.91 -5.56 20.01
N HIS A 303 0.83 -6.19 19.55
CA HIS A 303 0.02 -7.13 20.32
C HIS A 303 0.09 -8.50 19.64
N THR A 304 0.49 -9.54 20.38
CA THR A 304 0.27 -10.93 19.96
C THR A 304 -1.01 -11.44 20.60
N GLY A 305 -2.09 -11.51 19.83
CA GLY A 305 -3.31 -12.17 20.25
C GLY A 305 -3.15 -13.69 20.14
N SER A 306 -3.17 -14.40 21.26
CA SER A 306 -3.30 -15.87 21.24
C SER A 306 -4.77 -16.24 21.27
N VAL A 307 -5.47 -16.14 20.14
CA VAL A 307 -6.72 -16.89 19.97
C VAL A 307 -6.32 -18.34 19.74
N VAL A 308 -6.89 -19.29 20.49
CA VAL A 308 -6.54 -20.72 20.41
C VAL A 308 -6.48 -21.18 18.95
N GLY A 309 -5.27 -21.46 18.44
CA GLY A 309 -5.02 -21.93 17.08
C GLY A 309 -4.71 -20.86 16.02
N GLN A 310 -4.73 -19.57 16.34
CA GLN A 310 -4.33 -18.48 15.43
C GLN A 310 -3.48 -17.43 16.16
N ASN A 311 -2.19 -17.33 15.80
CA ASN A 311 -1.39 -16.16 16.15
C ASN A 311 -1.78 -15.03 15.19
N THR A 312 -2.64 -14.11 15.64
CA THR A 312 -2.81 -12.84 14.95
C THR A 312 -1.66 -11.93 15.37
N TYR A 313 -0.93 -11.40 14.39
CA TYR A 313 -0.05 -10.27 14.63
C TYR A 313 -0.96 -9.05 14.61
N GLU A 314 -0.97 -8.25 15.65
CA GLU A 314 -1.75 -7.01 15.68
C GLU A 314 -0.78 -5.90 16.02
N ILE A 315 -0.78 -4.82 15.23
CA ILE A 315 -0.09 -3.59 15.57
C ILE A 315 -1.19 -2.56 15.84
N LEU A 316 -1.28 -2.15 17.09
CA LEU A 316 -2.17 -1.10 17.52
C LEU A 316 -1.54 0.24 17.19
N ILE A 317 -2.10 0.98 16.23
CA ILE A 317 -1.61 2.30 15.84
C ILE A 317 -2.26 3.35 16.74
N CYS A 318 -1.47 4.17 17.42
CA CYS A 318 -1.93 5.31 18.21
C CYS A 318 -1.92 6.56 17.31
N PRO A 319 -3.06 6.93 16.69
CA PRO A 319 -3.08 7.85 15.54
C PRO A 319 -2.53 9.24 15.86
N ASP A 320 -2.79 9.72 17.08
CA ASP A 320 -2.43 11.06 17.56
C ASP A 320 -0.91 11.30 17.57
N VAL A 321 -0.11 10.24 17.59
CA VAL A 321 1.35 10.31 17.55
C VAL A 321 1.88 9.72 16.24
N PHE A 322 1.39 8.54 15.81
CA PHE A 322 1.89 7.84 14.63
C PHE A 322 1.83 8.70 13.37
N PHE A 323 0.67 9.30 13.09
CA PHE A 323 0.50 10.12 11.88
C PHE A 323 1.18 11.49 11.97
N GLY A 324 1.73 11.85 13.14
CA GLY A 324 2.59 13.02 13.29
C GLY A 324 4.01 12.80 12.77
N PHE A 325 4.44 11.56 12.58
CA PHE A 325 5.76 11.24 12.00
C PHE A 325 5.74 11.32 10.47
N PRO A 326 6.90 11.62 9.83
CA PRO A 326 7.01 11.53 8.38
C PRO A 326 6.93 10.07 7.91
N GLN A 327 6.50 9.87 6.67
CA GLN A 327 6.39 8.52 6.07
C GLN A 327 7.75 7.81 5.99
N TYR A 328 8.76 8.57 5.58
CA TYR A 328 10.17 8.15 5.50
C TYR A 328 11.02 9.01 6.43
N PRO A 329 12.19 8.54 6.86
CA PRO A 329 13.11 9.36 7.62
C PRO A 329 13.64 10.50 6.74
N ASP A 330 13.34 11.74 7.13
CA ASP A 330 13.62 12.97 6.36
C ASP A 330 14.90 13.70 6.81
N GLY A 331 15.65 13.11 7.74
CA GLY A 331 16.93 13.63 8.24
C GLY A 331 16.80 14.69 9.34
N ILE A 332 15.58 15.11 9.69
CA ILE A 332 15.31 16.04 10.79
C ILE A 332 14.61 15.32 11.95
N VAL A 333 13.69 14.40 11.64
CA VAL A 333 12.96 13.63 12.66
C VAL A 333 13.66 12.30 12.94
N ALA A 334 13.73 11.91 14.22
CA ALA A 334 14.47 10.75 14.69
C ALA A 334 13.88 9.40 14.24
N ALA A 335 12.58 9.35 13.89
CA ALA A 335 11.82 8.16 13.52
C ALA A 335 10.82 8.48 12.39
N SER A 336 10.38 7.44 11.68
CA SER A 336 9.39 7.52 10.60
C SER A 336 8.24 6.53 10.82
N GLN A 337 7.10 6.75 10.17
CA GLN A 337 5.99 5.79 10.23
C GLN A 337 6.44 4.40 9.75
N GLY A 338 7.23 4.33 8.66
CA GLY A 338 7.80 3.06 8.19
C GLY A 338 8.76 2.41 9.19
N GLY A 339 9.65 3.19 9.81
CA GLY A 339 10.54 2.73 10.87
C GLY A 339 9.78 2.16 12.07
N MET A 340 8.74 2.86 12.52
CA MET A 340 7.89 2.40 13.63
C MET A 340 7.16 1.10 13.30
N LEU A 341 6.71 0.90 12.07
CA LEU A 341 6.14 -0.40 11.70
C LEU A 341 7.18 -1.53 11.79
N LEU A 342 8.44 -1.28 11.40
CA LEU A 342 9.52 -2.25 11.58
C LEU A 342 9.81 -2.52 13.05
N HIS A 343 9.80 -1.48 13.88
CA HIS A 343 9.92 -1.58 15.33
C HIS A 343 8.91 -2.57 15.89
N GLU A 344 7.62 -2.32 15.65
CA GLU A 344 6.55 -3.16 16.19
C GLU A 344 6.58 -4.58 15.61
N MET A 345 6.87 -4.72 14.32
CA MET A 345 7.01 -6.04 13.69
C MET A 345 8.18 -6.84 14.27
N SER A 346 9.18 -6.20 14.87
CA SER A 346 10.35 -6.87 15.43
C SER A 346 10.02 -7.60 16.75
N HIS A 347 8.99 -7.15 17.48
CA HIS A 347 8.55 -7.78 18.74
C HIS A 347 7.97 -9.18 18.56
N PHE A 348 7.42 -9.50 17.38
CA PHE A 348 6.77 -10.78 17.15
C PHE A 348 7.78 -11.95 17.24
N ALA A 349 7.64 -12.79 18.27
CA ALA A 349 8.54 -13.92 18.55
C ALA A 349 8.14 -15.21 17.82
N ASP A 350 7.91 -15.14 16.50
CA ASP A 350 7.19 -16.19 15.76
C ASP A 350 8.02 -17.07 14.84
N LEU A 351 9.31 -16.80 14.75
CA LEU A 351 10.26 -17.63 14.03
C LEU A 351 10.85 -18.69 14.98
N PRO A 352 11.25 -19.87 14.44
CA PRO A 352 11.93 -20.91 15.22
C PRO A 352 13.14 -20.33 15.92
N SER A 353 13.51 -20.79 17.11
CA SER A 353 14.68 -20.26 17.80
C SER A 353 15.97 -20.45 16.98
N ASP A 354 16.97 -19.60 17.21
CA ASP A 354 18.32 -19.86 16.70
C ASP A 354 18.95 -21.12 17.33
N ALA A 355 20.17 -21.46 16.90
CA ALA A 355 20.92 -22.61 17.43
C ALA A 355 21.18 -22.53 18.96
N ASN A 356 21.02 -21.35 19.55
CA ASN A 356 21.20 -21.07 20.97
C ASN A 356 19.86 -21.04 21.74
N GLY A 357 18.73 -21.31 21.07
CA GLY A 357 17.41 -21.36 21.71
C GLY A 357 16.73 -20.00 21.86
N TRP A 358 17.26 -18.93 21.28
CA TRP A 358 16.61 -17.61 21.32
C TRP A 358 15.44 -17.53 20.35
N LEU A 359 14.24 -17.23 20.87
CA LEU A 359 13.11 -16.83 20.05
C LEU A 359 13.40 -15.48 19.39
N PHE A 360 13.19 -15.37 18.08
CA PHE A 360 13.40 -14.13 17.34
C PHE A 360 12.23 -13.15 17.57
N GLY A 361 12.28 -12.44 18.69
CA GLY A 361 11.43 -11.30 19.02
C GLY A 361 12.21 -10.32 19.88
N THR A 362 12.18 -9.05 19.50
CA THR A 362 12.78 -7.95 20.24
C THR A 362 11.90 -7.55 21.42
N VAL A 363 12.45 -6.73 22.31
CA VAL A 363 11.78 -6.10 23.43
C VAL A 363 12.08 -4.61 23.40
N ASP A 364 11.32 -3.86 24.19
CA ASP A 364 11.61 -2.48 24.51
C ASP A 364 12.52 -2.41 25.73
N VAL A 365 13.82 -2.25 25.51
CA VAL A 365 14.79 -2.26 26.61
C VAL A 365 14.68 -0.95 27.38
N ALA A 366 14.17 -1.00 28.61
CA ALA A 366 14.09 0.15 29.50
C ALA A 366 15.48 0.79 29.78
N PRO A 367 15.54 2.10 30.12
CA PRO A 367 14.43 3.05 30.21
C PRO A 367 13.93 3.52 28.83
N ILE A 368 12.77 4.20 28.80
CA ILE A 368 12.14 4.76 27.59
C ILE A 368 13.08 5.64 26.75
N SER A 369 14.12 6.23 27.35
CA SER A 369 15.13 6.98 26.61
C SER A 369 15.84 6.13 25.56
N ASN A 370 15.85 4.80 25.70
CA ASN A 370 16.45 3.86 24.74
C ASN A 370 15.65 3.70 23.45
N TYR A 371 14.45 4.26 23.38
CA TYR A 371 13.60 4.20 22.19
C TYR A 371 13.88 5.38 21.26
N THR A 372 14.73 6.31 21.69
CA THR A 372 15.28 7.40 20.87
C THR A 372 16.51 6.93 20.10
N ARG A 373 16.86 7.65 19.03
CA ARG A 373 18.03 7.39 18.20
C ARG A 373 19.32 7.37 19.04
N GLU A 374 19.53 8.39 19.86
CA GLU A 374 20.69 8.53 20.73
C GLU A 374 20.70 7.46 21.82
N GLY A 375 19.53 7.14 22.37
CA GLY A 375 19.40 6.13 23.41
C GLY A 375 19.70 4.71 22.92
N ALA A 376 19.22 4.36 21.73
CA ALA A 376 19.49 3.07 21.07
C ALA A 376 20.98 2.94 20.70
N HIS A 377 21.61 4.00 20.20
CA HIS A 377 23.06 4.00 19.99
C HIS A 377 23.84 3.85 21.30
N GLY A 378 23.47 4.64 22.32
CA GLY A 378 24.05 4.52 23.65
C GLY A 378 23.84 3.12 24.24
N LEU A 379 22.77 2.41 23.86
CA LEU A 379 22.50 1.04 24.28
C LEU A 379 23.51 0.09 23.66
N ALA A 380 23.79 0.23 22.37
CA ALA A 380 24.83 -0.53 21.69
C ALA A 380 26.20 -0.34 22.36
N ALA A 381 26.55 0.90 22.71
CA ALA A 381 27.82 1.22 23.37
C ALA A 381 27.99 0.58 24.75
N ARG A 382 26.91 0.48 25.55
CA ARG A 382 26.97 -0.04 26.94
C ARG A 382 26.64 -1.53 27.07
N SER A 383 25.78 -2.06 26.22
CA SER A 383 25.30 -3.44 26.28
C SER A 383 24.86 -3.92 24.90
N ARG A 384 25.75 -4.62 24.20
CA ARG A 384 25.46 -5.23 22.91
C ARG A 384 24.30 -6.23 22.99
N ALA A 385 24.29 -7.08 24.02
CA ALA A 385 23.24 -8.07 24.21
C ALA A 385 21.85 -7.42 24.32
N ASP A 386 21.74 -6.28 25.00
CA ASP A 386 20.49 -5.54 25.07
C ASP A 386 20.17 -4.82 23.76
N ALA A 387 21.16 -4.21 23.10
CA ALA A 387 20.95 -3.56 21.80
C ALA A 387 20.45 -4.53 20.73
N MET A 388 20.98 -5.74 20.71
CA MET A 388 20.48 -6.82 19.85
C MET A 388 19.06 -7.24 20.17
N ARG A 389 18.58 -7.04 21.39
CA ARG A 389 17.21 -7.36 21.76
C ARG A 389 16.28 -6.16 21.66
N ASN A 390 16.78 -4.96 21.43
CA ASN A 390 15.99 -3.73 21.46
C ASN A 390 15.35 -3.44 20.09
N ALA A 391 14.03 -3.27 20.04
CA ALA A 391 13.30 -3.00 18.80
C ALA A 391 13.78 -1.72 18.09
N ALA A 392 14.00 -0.65 18.85
CA ALA A 392 14.49 0.63 18.30
C ALA A 392 15.86 0.51 17.61
N ASN A 393 16.74 -0.42 18.05
CA ASN A 393 18.02 -0.64 17.36
C ASN A 393 17.82 -1.21 15.96
N TYR A 394 16.82 -2.05 15.73
CA TYR A 394 16.49 -2.56 14.39
C TYR A 394 15.80 -1.52 13.52
N GLU A 395 14.88 -0.73 14.11
CA GLU A 395 14.26 0.42 13.44
C GLU A 395 15.33 1.36 12.87
N PHE A 396 16.21 1.90 13.72
CA PHE A 396 17.19 2.89 13.28
C PHE A 396 18.32 2.29 12.42
N TYR A 397 18.68 1.02 12.65
CA TYR A 397 19.56 0.30 11.74
C TYR A 397 18.97 0.24 10.33
N ALA A 398 17.68 -0.08 10.22
CA ALA A 398 17.03 -0.23 8.94
C ALA A 398 16.81 1.12 8.24
N GLU A 399 16.42 2.15 8.98
CA GLU A 399 16.28 3.52 8.47
C GLU A 399 17.60 4.08 7.90
N ASN A 400 18.74 3.58 8.40
CA ASN A 400 20.09 3.85 7.89
C ASN A 400 20.32 5.34 7.56
N LYS A 401 20.05 6.21 8.55
CA LYS A 401 20.41 7.62 8.48
C LYS A 401 21.69 7.90 9.28
N PRO A 402 22.62 8.73 8.77
CA PRO A 402 23.75 9.16 9.57
C PRO A 402 23.25 9.89 10.83
N ALA A 403 23.89 9.64 11.98
CA ALA A 403 23.79 10.59 13.08
C ALA A 403 24.51 11.87 12.64
N HIS A 404 23.80 13.01 12.69
CA HIS A 404 24.41 14.32 12.43
C HIS A 404 25.16 14.83 13.65
#